data_AF-A0A6I2ZFP2-F1
#
_entry.id   AF-A0A6I2ZFP2-F1
#
_cell.length_a   1.000
_cell.length_b   1.000
_cell.length_c   1.000
_cell.angle_alpha   90.00
_cell.angle_beta   90.00
_cell.angle_gamma   90.00
#
_symmetry.space_group_name_H-M   'P 1'
#
loop_
_entity.id
_entity.type
_entity.pdbx_description
1 polymer ?
#
loop_
_entity_poly.entity_id
_entity_poly.type
_entity_poly.pdbx_seq_one_letter_code
_entity_poly.pdbx_strand_id
1 'polypeptide(L)'
;KMWITNGAQADWICLLCRTSDEGGFRGMSQIVVPTDSEGFSVSRTLDKLGMRASDTAELTFQDVRVPVEYVIGEIGRGFQQQMGQFQNERMIASYQMVGAVELALNRTVAYLKERQAFGAPLLANQSLQYELADLASELDMMRHHNWAAAAAYMDGQDITRHATVAKLRSARLARRMADLAVQYHGGMGYVEENWPARFYRDTRLWSIGGGADEVMLRTLARMNGIIGD
;
A
#
# COMPACT_ATOMS: atom_id res chain seq x y z
N LYS A 1 -8.83 -3.86 -17.93
CA LYS A 1 -8.48 -3.83 -16.48
C LYS A 1 -7.89 -2.45 -16.15
N MET A 2 -8.12 -1.95 -14.94
CA MET A 2 -7.75 -0.59 -14.52
C MET A 2 -6.79 -0.62 -13.33
N TRP A 3 -5.97 0.41 -13.16
CA TRP A 3 -5.05 0.61 -12.03
C TRP A 3 -3.95 -0.44 -11.91
N ILE A 4 -3.44 -0.93 -13.04
CA ILE A 4 -2.46 -2.01 -13.04
C ILE A 4 -1.05 -1.45 -12.89
N THR A 5 -0.49 -1.59 -11.69
CA THR A 5 0.93 -1.35 -11.39
C THR A 5 1.82 -2.19 -12.31
N ASN A 6 2.86 -1.57 -12.88
CA ASN A 6 3.77 -2.16 -13.86
C ASN A 6 3.12 -2.55 -15.21
N GLY A 7 1.86 -2.19 -15.44
CA GLY A 7 1.12 -2.68 -16.61
C GLY A 7 1.66 -2.20 -17.97
N ALA A 8 2.44 -1.12 -18.02
CA ALA A 8 3.06 -0.65 -19.26
C ALA A 8 4.39 -1.33 -19.58
N GLN A 9 4.99 -2.03 -18.62
CA GLN A 9 6.31 -2.66 -18.76
C GLN A 9 6.33 -4.16 -18.43
N ALA A 10 5.22 -4.72 -17.94
CA ALA A 10 5.16 -6.12 -17.55
C ALA A 10 5.31 -7.04 -18.77
N ASP A 11 6.07 -8.12 -18.62
CA ASP A 11 6.13 -9.23 -19.59
C ASP A 11 4.92 -10.17 -19.46
N TRP A 12 4.31 -10.23 -18.27
CA TRP A 12 3.17 -11.09 -17.97
C TRP A 12 2.20 -10.40 -17.01
N ILE A 13 0.90 -10.63 -17.19
CA ILE A 13 -0.16 -10.18 -16.29
C ILE A 13 -0.75 -11.37 -15.54
N CYS A 14 -0.74 -11.33 -14.21
CA CYS A 14 -1.58 -12.19 -13.40
C CYS A 14 -3.02 -11.66 -13.44
N LEU A 15 -3.87 -12.31 -14.23
CA LEU A 15 -5.22 -11.86 -14.53
C LEU A 15 -6.25 -12.72 -13.81
N LEU A 16 -6.97 -12.12 -12.85
CA LEU A 16 -8.21 -12.69 -12.33
C LEU A 16 -9.35 -12.41 -13.33
N CYS A 17 -9.85 -13.45 -13.99
CA CYS A 17 -10.94 -13.38 -14.98
C CYS A 17 -12.06 -14.39 -14.66
N ARG A 18 -13.22 -14.21 -15.30
CA ARG A 18 -14.33 -15.18 -15.21
C ARG A 18 -14.11 -16.27 -16.27
N THR A 19 -14.16 -17.53 -15.86
CA THR A 19 -13.92 -18.69 -16.73
C THR A 19 -15.10 -19.67 -16.76
N SER A 20 -16.21 -19.36 -16.07
CA SER A 20 -17.45 -20.12 -16.16
C SER A 20 -18.68 -19.22 -16.00
N ASP A 21 -19.85 -19.76 -16.33
CA ASP A 21 -21.15 -19.09 -16.16
C ASP A 21 -21.59 -19.01 -14.69
N GLU A 22 -20.85 -19.64 -13.77
CA GLU A 22 -21.14 -19.51 -12.35
C GLU A 22 -20.94 -18.06 -11.89
N GLY A 23 -22.02 -17.48 -11.35
CA GLY A 23 -22.03 -16.11 -10.85
C GLY A 23 -21.11 -15.89 -9.65
N GLY A 24 -20.81 -14.62 -9.38
CA GLY A 24 -20.00 -14.21 -8.23
C GLY A 24 -18.56 -14.67 -8.32
N PHE A 25 -17.98 -15.03 -7.17
CA PHE A 25 -16.57 -15.38 -7.01
C PHE A 25 -16.21 -16.82 -7.42
N ARG A 26 -17.19 -17.73 -7.50
CA ARG A 26 -16.95 -19.16 -7.79
C ARG A 26 -16.58 -19.43 -9.25
N GLY A 27 -17.04 -18.60 -10.18
CA GLY A 27 -16.68 -18.72 -11.60
C GLY A 27 -15.39 -18.02 -12.01
N MET A 28 -14.49 -17.66 -11.07
CA MET A 28 -13.29 -16.88 -11.35
C MET A 28 -12.00 -17.70 -11.24
N SER A 29 -11.08 -17.51 -12.17
CA SER A 29 -9.75 -18.14 -12.19
C SER A 29 -8.66 -17.09 -12.32
N GLN A 30 -7.46 -17.40 -11.80
CA GLN A 30 -6.26 -16.64 -12.11
C GLN A 30 -5.55 -17.29 -13.29
N ILE A 31 -5.15 -16.48 -14.27
CA ILE A 31 -4.36 -16.92 -15.42
C ILE A 31 -3.17 -16.01 -15.62
N VAL A 32 -2.06 -16.56 -16.11
CA VAL A 32 -0.92 -15.76 -16.58
C VAL A 32 -1.16 -15.40 -18.04
N VAL A 33 -1.14 -14.10 -18.36
CA VAL A 33 -1.30 -13.60 -19.74
C VAL A 33 0.01 -12.97 -20.21
N PRO A 34 0.70 -13.53 -21.21
CA PRO A 34 1.86 -12.88 -21.85
C PRO A 34 1.45 -11.56 -22.49
N THR A 35 2.23 -10.49 -22.30
CA THR A 35 1.88 -9.16 -22.84
C THR A 35 2.20 -9.01 -24.34
N ASP A 36 2.87 -9.98 -24.95
CA ASP A 36 3.05 -10.11 -26.40
C ASP A 36 1.90 -10.89 -27.08
N SER A 37 0.89 -11.35 -26.31
CA SER A 37 -0.25 -12.07 -26.86
C SER A 37 -1.10 -11.19 -27.79
N GLU A 38 -1.51 -11.74 -28.93
CA GLU A 38 -2.44 -11.07 -29.84
C GLU A 38 -3.73 -10.64 -29.11
N GLY A 39 -4.14 -9.39 -29.32
CA GLY A 39 -5.32 -8.80 -28.68
C GLY A 39 -5.06 -8.15 -27.31
N PHE A 40 -3.89 -8.33 -26.71
CA PHE A 40 -3.47 -7.56 -25.54
C PHE A 40 -2.99 -6.17 -25.96
N SER A 41 -3.33 -5.14 -25.18
CA SER A 41 -2.74 -3.81 -25.36
C SER A 41 -2.77 -2.97 -24.09
N VAL A 42 -1.82 -2.05 -23.98
CA VAL A 42 -1.80 -0.99 -22.97
C VAL A 42 -2.56 0.21 -23.54
N SER A 43 -3.76 0.48 -23.02
CA SER A 43 -4.61 1.55 -23.53
C SER A 43 -4.01 2.93 -23.26
N ARG A 44 -3.49 3.12 -22.05
CA ARG A 44 -2.74 4.31 -21.63
C ARG A 44 -2.05 4.10 -20.29
N THR A 45 -1.03 4.92 -20.03
CA THR A 45 -0.48 5.14 -18.69
C THR A 45 -1.23 6.26 -17.98
N LEU A 46 -1.23 6.21 -16.65
CA LEU A 46 -1.95 7.17 -15.82
C LEU A 46 -0.98 8.17 -15.20
N ASP A 47 -1.27 9.46 -15.37
CA ASP A 47 -0.61 10.53 -14.61
C ASP A 47 -1.22 10.59 -13.20
N LYS A 48 -0.36 10.39 -12.20
CA LYS A 48 -0.77 10.15 -10.81
C LYS A 48 -0.22 11.26 -9.92
N LEU A 49 -0.93 11.52 -8.81
CA LEU A 49 -0.46 12.41 -7.73
C LEU A 49 0.94 12.02 -7.22
N GLY A 50 1.14 10.73 -6.94
CA GLY A 50 2.37 10.17 -6.38
C GLY A 50 2.69 8.81 -6.99
N MET A 51 3.71 8.14 -6.46
CA MET A 51 4.25 6.89 -6.99
C MET A 51 4.60 7.00 -8.47
N ARG A 52 5.15 8.14 -8.88
CA ARG A 52 5.33 8.50 -10.31
C ARG A 52 6.40 7.65 -11.01
N ALA A 53 7.33 7.06 -10.25
CA ALA A 53 8.34 6.14 -10.77
C ALA A 53 7.79 4.75 -11.10
N SER A 54 6.63 4.38 -10.55
CA SER A 54 5.92 3.16 -10.90
C SER A 54 4.87 3.50 -11.95
N ASP A 55 4.96 2.89 -13.13
CA ASP A 55 3.92 3.05 -14.13
C ASP A 55 2.63 2.37 -13.64
N THR A 56 1.51 2.96 -14.04
CA THR A 56 0.19 2.41 -13.76
C THR A 56 -0.62 2.55 -15.02
N ALA A 57 -1.23 1.45 -15.45
CA ALA A 57 -1.82 1.37 -16.76
C ALA A 57 -3.29 0.94 -16.73
N GLU A 58 -3.98 1.34 -17.79
CA GLU A 58 -5.22 0.74 -18.24
C GLU A 58 -4.87 -0.30 -19.31
N LEU A 59 -5.40 -1.51 -19.17
CA LEU A 59 -5.10 -2.65 -20.04
C LEU A 59 -6.35 -3.13 -20.76
N THR A 60 -6.25 -3.40 -22.06
CA THR A 60 -7.31 -4.00 -22.87
C THR A 60 -6.94 -5.43 -23.25
N PHE A 61 -7.94 -6.32 -23.22
CA PHE A 61 -7.83 -7.70 -23.67
C PHE A 61 -8.97 -7.93 -24.67
N GLN A 62 -8.65 -8.04 -25.96
CA GLN A 62 -9.61 -8.27 -27.03
C GLN A 62 -9.32 -9.64 -27.67
N ASP A 63 -10.20 -10.61 -27.44
CA ASP A 63 -10.09 -11.97 -28.01
C ASP A 63 -8.74 -12.68 -27.77
N VAL A 64 -8.04 -12.31 -26.68
CA VAL A 64 -6.74 -12.87 -26.30
C VAL A 64 -6.87 -14.39 -26.07
N ARG A 65 -6.05 -15.16 -26.78
CA ARG A 65 -5.96 -16.62 -26.62
C ARG A 65 -4.86 -16.96 -25.62
N VAL A 66 -5.21 -17.68 -24.56
CA VAL A 66 -4.28 -18.09 -23.51
C VAL A 66 -4.39 -19.61 -23.32
N PRO A 67 -3.27 -20.37 -23.30
CA PRO A 67 -3.29 -21.80 -23.01
C PRO A 67 -3.87 -22.12 -21.63
N VAL A 68 -4.58 -23.25 -21.52
CA VAL A 68 -5.17 -23.70 -20.23
C VAL A 68 -4.09 -23.98 -19.19
N GLU A 69 -2.90 -24.39 -19.61
CA GLU A 69 -1.74 -24.62 -18.73
C GLU A 69 -1.23 -23.35 -18.03
N TYR A 70 -1.63 -22.15 -18.47
CA TYR A 70 -1.28 -20.89 -17.80
C TYR A 70 -2.24 -20.52 -16.66
N VAL A 71 -3.19 -21.40 -16.34
CA VAL A 71 -4.02 -21.27 -15.14
C VAL A 71 -3.15 -21.43 -13.89
N ILE A 72 -3.28 -20.49 -12.95
CA ILE A 72 -2.64 -20.57 -11.65
C ILE A 72 -3.51 -21.42 -10.72
N GLY A 73 -2.98 -22.56 -10.29
CA GLY A 73 -3.69 -23.48 -9.41
C GLY A 73 -4.92 -24.10 -10.07
N GLU A 74 -6.08 -24.01 -9.42
CA GLU A 74 -7.31 -24.69 -9.85
C GLU A 74 -8.32 -23.72 -10.49
N ILE A 75 -8.93 -24.14 -11.60
CA ILE A 75 -9.99 -23.39 -12.29
C ILE A 75 -11.16 -23.15 -11.32
N GLY A 76 -11.69 -21.92 -11.29
CA GLY A 76 -12.78 -21.52 -10.39
C GLY A 76 -12.33 -21.19 -8.96
N ARG A 77 -11.03 -21.31 -8.65
CA ARG A 77 -10.46 -20.99 -7.33
C ARG A 77 -9.66 -19.68 -7.30
N GLY A 78 -9.68 -18.92 -8.38
CA GLY A 78 -8.87 -17.71 -8.56
C GLY A 78 -9.17 -16.61 -7.54
N PHE A 79 -10.44 -16.46 -7.14
CA PHE A 79 -10.82 -15.46 -6.15
C PHE A 79 -10.24 -15.78 -4.76
N GLN A 80 -10.33 -17.03 -4.32
CA GLN A 80 -9.81 -17.48 -3.02
C GLN A 80 -8.28 -17.37 -2.98
N GLN A 81 -7.61 -17.74 -4.07
CA GLN A 81 -6.17 -17.52 -4.24
C GLN A 81 -5.81 -16.03 -4.10
N GLN A 82 -6.57 -15.14 -4.76
CA GLN A 82 -6.36 -13.69 -4.67
C GLN A 82 -6.56 -13.18 -3.24
N MET A 83 -7.60 -13.65 -2.54
CA MET A 83 -7.86 -13.24 -1.15
C MET A 83 -6.72 -13.65 -0.21
N GLY A 84 -6.13 -14.84 -0.43
CA GLY A 84 -4.94 -15.27 0.30
C GLY A 84 -3.73 -14.38 0.02
N GLN A 85 -3.44 -14.13 -1.27
CA GLN A 85 -2.32 -13.28 -1.68
C GLN A 85 -2.44 -11.84 -1.16
N PHE A 86 -3.65 -11.29 -1.05
CA PHE A 86 -3.85 -9.95 -0.51
C PHE A 86 -3.38 -9.79 0.95
N GLN A 87 -3.30 -10.86 1.75
CA GLN A 87 -2.74 -10.73 3.10
C GLN A 87 -1.25 -10.41 3.03
N ASN A 88 -0.52 -11.04 2.11
CA ASN A 88 0.90 -10.75 1.89
C ASN A 88 1.10 -9.34 1.33
N GLU A 89 0.30 -8.93 0.35
CA GLU A 89 0.35 -7.57 -0.22
C GLU A 89 0.17 -6.49 0.85
N ARG A 90 -0.82 -6.66 1.73
CA ARG A 90 -1.11 -5.76 2.85
C ARG A 90 0.04 -5.67 3.84
N MET A 91 0.70 -6.79 4.13
CA MET A 91 1.87 -6.79 5.01
C MET A 91 3.07 -6.10 4.36
N ILE A 92 3.34 -6.35 3.07
CA ILE A 92 4.40 -5.65 2.34
C ILE A 92 4.19 -4.13 2.39
N ALA A 93 2.97 -3.66 2.16
CA ALA A 93 2.61 -2.25 2.31
C ALA A 93 2.94 -1.71 3.71
N SER A 94 2.59 -2.45 4.77
CA SER A 94 2.89 -2.06 6.14
C SER A 94 4.39 -2.00 6.44
N TYR A 95 5.17 -2.99 5.98
CA TYR A 95 6.61 -3.02 6.18
C TYR A 95 7.29 -1.82 5.51
N GLN A 96 6.91 -1.52 4.27
CA GLN A 96 7.40 -0.36 3.53
C GLN A 96 7.06 0.94 4.25
N MET A 97 5.83 1.09 4.76
CA MET A 97 5.41 2.31 5.46
C MET A 97 6.08 2.52 6.80
N VAL A 98 6.30 1.46 7.59
CA VAL A 98 7.06 1.58 8.85
C VAL A 98 8.48 2.09 8.58
N GLY A 99 9.19 1.51 7.61
CA GLY A 99 10.53 1.98 7.25
C GLY A 99 10.53 3.41 6.68
N ALA A 100 9.54 3.76 5.86
CA ALA A 100 9.44 5.08 5.26
C ALA A 100 9.12 6.17 6.31
N VAL A 101 8.25 5.87 7.27
CA VAL A 101 7.93 6.75 8.41
C VAL A 101 9.15 6.95 9.30
N GLU A 102 9.88 5.88 9.62
CA GLU A 102 11.11 5.97 10.41
C GLU A 102 12.14 6.89 9.76
N LEU A 103 12.36 6.74 8.45
CA LEU A 103 13.27 7.60 7.69
C LEU A 103 12.79 9.07 7.69
N ALA A 104 11.50 9.30 7.46
CA ALA A 104 10.92 10.64 7.45
C ALA A 104 11.00 11.33 8.82
N LEU A 105 10.73 10.59 9.91
CA LEU A 105 10.87 11.05 11.28
C LEU A 105 12.31 11.47 11.56
N ASN A 106 13.28 10.61 11.27
CA ASN A 106 14.70 10.89 11.49
C ASN A 106 15.18 12.13 10.71
N ARG A 107 14.78 12.26 9.44
CA ARG A 107 15.10 13.44 8.61
C ARG A 107 14.48 14.72 9.16
N THR A 108 13.23 14.65 9.61
CA THR A 108 12.53 15.81 10.19
C THR A 108 13.17 16.24 11.50
N VAL A 109 13.49 15.30 12.38
CA VAL A 109 14.22 15.60 13.64
C VAL A 109 15.57 16.23 13.35
N ALA A 110 16.32 15.71 12.38
CA ALA A 110 17.62 16.27 12.00
C ALA A 110 17.48 17.72 11.50
N TYR A 111 16.55 17.98 10.59
CA TYR A 111 16.26 19.33 10.11
C TYR A 111 15.89 20.30 11.24
N LEU A 112 15.03 19.88 12.18
CA LEU A 112 14.59 20.72 13.29
C LEU A 112 15.70 21.02 14.31
N LYS A 113 16.73 20.16 14.42
CA LYS A 113 17.93 20.43 15.24
C LYS A 113 18.81 21.52 14.62
N GLU A 114 18.85 21.59 13.30
CA GLU A 114 19.70 22.54 12.57
C GLU A 114 18.99 23.88 12.33
N ARG A 115 17.69 23.85 12.06
CA ARG A 115 16.89 25.03 11.72
C ARG A 115 16.74 25.96 12.91
N GLN A 116 17.39 27.12 12.84
CA GLN A 116 17.25 28.19 13.85
C GLN A 116 16.02 29.06 13.57
N ALA A 117 15.24 29.33 14.62
CA ALA A 117 14.20 30.36 14.62
C ALA A 117 13.95 30.84 16.05
N PHE A 118 13.52 32.09 16.22
CA PHE A 118 13.24 32.66 17.55
C PHE A 118 14.40 32.52 18.56
N GLY A 119 15.65 32.52 18.07
CA GLY A 119 16.87 32.49 18.89
C GLY A 119 17.36 31.09 19.31
N ALA A 120 16.73 30.00 18.84
CA ALA A 120 17.14 28.63 19.15
C ALA A 120 16.84 27.66 17.99
N PRO A 121 17.35 26.42 18.01
CA PRO A 121 16.84 25.36 17.14
C PRO A 121 15.32 25.22 17.28
N LEU A 122 14.61 25.02 16.18
CA LEU A 122 13.16 24.80 16.22
C LEU A 122 12.80 23.63 17.13
N LEU A 123 13.62 22.57 17.16
CA LEU A 123 13.40 21.44 18.05
C LEU A 123 13.41 21.80 19.54
N ALA A 124 13.88 22.99 19.94
CA ALA A 124 13.75 23.45 21.33
C ALA A 124 12.28 23.71 21.75
N ASN A 125 11.36 23.81 20.79
CA ASN A 125 9.93 23.94 21.06
C ASN A 125 9.34 22.60 21.55
N GLN A 126 8.88 22.57 22.80
CA GLN A 126 8.29 21.39 23.44
C GLN A 126 7.10 20.81 22.67
N SER A 127 6.28 21.65 22.03
CA SER A 127 5.15 21.16 21.23
C SER A 127 5.60 20.28 20.07
N LEU A 128 6.73 20.61 19.43
CA LEU A 128 7.29 19.79 18.35
C LEU A 128 7.89 18.50 18.91
N GLN A 129 8.56 18.58 20.05
CA GLN A 129 9.14 17.41 20.72
C GLN A 129 8.07 16.39 21.09
N TYR A 130 6.96 16.83 21.67
CA TYR A 130 5.88 15.96 22.10
C TYR A 130 5.15 15.30 20.92
N GLU A 131 4.88 16.05 19.85
CA GLU A 131 4.27 15.50 18.64
C GLU A 131 5.16 14.42 17.98
N LEU A 132 6.47 14.69 17.91
CA LEU A 132 7.44 13.73 17.35
C LEU A 132 7.61 12.50 18.25
N ALA A 133 7.58 12.66 19.57
CA ALA A 133 7.65 11.57 20.52
C ALA A 133 6.40 10.67 20.48
N ASP A 134 5.21 11.26 20.37
CA ASP A 134 3.95 10.54 20.21
C ASP A 134 3.95 9.71 18.92
N LEU A 135 4.35 10.33 17.80
CA LEU A 135 4.48 9.63 16.52
C LEU A 135 5.51 8.49 16.57
N ALA A 136 6.65 8.72 17.25
CA ALA A 136 7.66 7.69 17.44
C ALA A 136 7.11 6.49 18.24
N SER A 137 6.21 6.73 19.20
CA SER A 137 5.56 5.66 19.97
C SER A 137 4.62 4.82 19.10
N GLU A 138 3.82 5.45 18.22
CA GLU A 138 2.98 4.73 17.27
C GLU A 138 3.82 3.90 16.27
N LEU A 139 4.94 4.45 15.83
CA LEU A 139 5.89 3.76 14.96
C LEU A 139 6.46 2.50 15.65
N ASP A 140 6.81 2.59 16.92
CA ASP A 140 7.32 1.46 17.68
C ASP A 140 6.28 0.35 17.84
N MET A 141 5.04 0.71 18.15
CA MET A 141 3.91 -0.24 18.18
C MET A 141 3.73 -0.94 16.82
N MET A 142 3.79 -0.17 15.73
CA MET A 142 3.66 -0.71 14.38
C MET A 142 4.81 -1.65 13.99
N ARG A 143 6.03 -1.35 14.42
CA ARG A 143 7.20 -2.22 14.20
C ARG A 143 7.02 -3.57 14.87
N HIS A 144 6.63 -3.59 16.14
CA HIS A 144 6.38 -4.83 16.87
C HIS A 144 5.20 -5.63 16.30
N HIS A 145 4.11 -4.95 15.91
CA HIS A 145 2.98 -5.61 15.24
C HIS A 145 3.40 -6.28 13.93
N ASN A 146 4.25 -5.60 13.14
CA ASN A 146 4.80 -6.13 11.90
C ASN A 146 5.69 -7.37 12.12
N TRP A 147 6.52 -7.38 13.16
CA TRP A 147 7.34 -8.55 13.51
C TRP A 147 6.50 -9.72 13.99
N ALA A 148 5.50 -9.48 14.85
CA ALA A 148 4.58 -10.52 15.30
C ALA A 148 3.81 -11.14 14.12
N ALA A 149 3.35 -10.31 13.18
CA ALA A 149 2.69 -10.77 11.96
C ALA A 149 3.62 -11.60 11.06
N ALA A 150 4.89 -11.22 10.94
CA ALA A 150 5.87 -11.98 10.17
C ALA A 150 6.16 -13.34 10.81
N ALA A 151 6.33 -13.39 12.13
CA ALA A 151 6.53 -14.65 12.86
C ALA A 151 5.32 -15.58 12.69
N ALA A 152 4.10 -15.07 12.89
CA ALA A 152 2.87 -15.85 12.69
C ALA A 152 2.75 -16.39 11.25
N TYR A 153 3.13 -15.58 10.25
CA TYR A 153 3.15 -16.03 8.85
C TYR A 153 4.13 -17.19 8.63
N MET A 154 5.34 -17.09 9.18
CA MET A 154 6.36 -18.13 9.08
C MET A 154 5.93 -19.43 9.78
N ASP A 155 5.14 -19.34 10.83
CA ASP A 155 4.56 -20.48 11.55
C ASP A 155 3.31 -21.06 10.85
N GLY A 156 2.94 -20.54 9.67
CA GLY A 156 1.79 -21.01 8.90
C GLY A 156 0.43 -20.63 9.49
N GLN A 157 0.39 -19.62 10.36
CA GLN A 157 -0.84 -19.15 11.00
C GLN A 157 -1.63 -18.21 10.08
N ASP A 158 -2.94 -18.09 10.34
CA ASP A 158 -3.78 -17.09 9.67
C ASP A 158 -3.42 -15.68 10.15
N ILE A 159 -2.85 -14.88 9.24
CA ILE A 159 -2.46 -13.49 9.48
C ILE A 159 -3.50 -12.47 9.01
N THR A 160 -4.72 -12.87 8.63
CA THR A 160 -5.72 -11.96 8.05
C THR A 160 -6.01 -10.77 8.98
N ARG A 161 -6.14 -11.01 10.29
CA ARG A 161 -6.29 -9.93 11.28
C ARG A 161 -5.05 -9.03 11.33
N HIS A 162 -3.87 -9.63 11.42
CA HIS A 162 -2.60 -8.90 11.45
C HIS A 162 -2.46 -7.98 10.24
N ALA A 163 -2.64 -8.51 9.03
CA ALA A 163 -2.56 -7.78 7.76
C ALA A 163 -3.58 -6.65 7.67
N THR A 164 -4.82 -6.89 8.10
CA THR A 164 -5.88 -5.88 8.07
C THR A 164 -5.58 -4.72 9.02
N VAL A 165 -5.16 -5.01 10.27
CA VAL A 165 -4.75 -3.97 11.24
C VAL A 165 -3.52 -3.22 10.75
N ALA A 166 -2.51 -3.96 10.30
CA ALA A 166 -1.22 -3.42 9.88
C ALA A 166 -1.38 -2.43 8.73
N LYS A 167 -2.09 -2.83 7.66
CA LYS A 167 -2.33 -1.98 6.49
C LYS A 167 -3.09 -0.71 6.86
N LEU A 168 -4.12 -0.80 7.70
CA LEU A 168 -4.92 0.36 8.11
C LEU A 168 -4.09 1.35 8.93
N ARG A 169 -3.37 0.85 9.93
CA ARG A 169 -2.65 1.69 10.90
C ARG A 169 -1.38 2.29 10.30
N SER A 170 -0.58 1.50 9.58
CA SER A 170 0.63 2.01 8.92
C SER A 170 0.33 3.08 7.88
N ALA A 171 -0.74 2.93 7.07
CA ALA A 171 -1.13 3.94 6.09
C ALA A 171 -1.55 5.27 6.74
N ARG A 172 -2.27 5.21 7.87
CA ARG A 172 -2.67 6.40 8.64
C ARG A 172 -1.48 7.08 9.30
N LEU A 173 -0.58 6.30 9.90
CA LEU A 173 0.66 6.80 10.48
C LEU A 173 1.54 7.48 9.42
N ALA A 174 1.66 6.87 8.23
CA ALA A 174 2.40 7.46 7.10
C ALA A 174 1.81 8.81 6.66
N ARG A 175 0.48 8.94 6.60
CA ARG A 175 -0.17 10.22 6.30
C ARG A 175 0.08 11.28 7.38
N ARG A 176 0.00 10.91 8.66
CA ARG A 176 0.32 11.82 9.78
C ARG A 176 1.77 12.30 9.70
N MET A 177 2.73 11.38 9.51
CA MET A 177 4.14 11.74 9.37
C MET A 177 4.37 12.62 8.15
N ALA A 178 3.71 12.33 7.03
CA ALA A 178 3.87 13.11 5.81
C ALA A 178 3.37 14.55 5.95
N ASP A 179 2.20 14.73 6.55
CA ASP A 179 1.63 16.04 6.82
C ASP A 179 2.53 16.86 7.76
N LEU A 180 2.99 16.23 8.86
CA LEU A 180 3.94 16.84 9.79
C LEU A 180 5.27 17.20 9.12
N ALA A 181 5.80 16.34 8.26
CA ALA A 181 7.04 16.61 7.54
C ALA A 181 6.91 17.89 6.68
N VAL A 182 5.81 18.03 5.93
CA VAL A 182 5.54 19.26 5.16
C VAL A 182 5.43 20.47 6.10
N GLN A 183 4.63 20.35 7.16
CA GLN A 183 4.39 21.45 8.10
C GLN A 183 5.66 21.91 8.83
N TYR A 184 6.50 20.98 9.28
CA TYR A 184 7.68 21.28 10.09
C TYR A 184 8.88 21.73 9.27
N HIS A 185 8.93 21.39 7.99
CA HIS A 185 9.89 21.98 7.04
C HIS A 185 9.42 23.35 6.51
N GLY A 186 8.18 23.75 6.79
CA GLY A 186 7.62 25.03 6.37
C GLY A 186 7.62 25.19 4.85
N GLY A 187 8.01 26.35 4.34
CA GLY A 187 8.09 26.60 2.89
C GLY A 187 8.96 25.59 2.14
N MET A 188 10.04 25.10 2.75
CA MET A 188 10.88 24.05 2.13
C MET A 188 10.16 22.72 2.02
N GLY A 189 9.22 22.42 2.94
CA GLY A 189 8.42 21.20 2.88
C GLY A 189 7.38 21.19 1.76
N TYR A 190 6.98 22.38 1.28
CA TYR A 190 5.92 22.53 0.29
C TYR A 190 6.42 22.50 -1.17
N VAL A 191 7.73 22.67 -1.39
CA VAL A 191 8.31 22.73 -2.72
C VAL A 191 8.90 21.38 -3.15
N GLU A 192 8.76 21.04 -4.44
CA GLU A 192 9.12 19.72 -4.99
C GLU A 192 10.63 19.45 -5.05
N GLU A 193 11.47 20.48 -4.90
CA GLU A 193 12.92 20.34 -4.79
C GLU A 193 13.34 19.60 -3.51
N ASN A 194 12.45 19.49 -2.52
CA ASN A 194 12.71 18.81 -1.27
C ASN A 194 11.87 17.54 -1.10
N TRP A 195 12.40 16.61 -0.30
CA TRP A 195 11.79 15.30 -0.10
C TRP A 195 10.39 15.29 0.55
N PRO A 196 9.97 16.23 1.43
CA PRO A 196 8.68 16.14 2.11
C PRO A 196 7.49 16.19 1.13
N ALA A 197 7.56 17.02 0.09
CA ALA A 197 6.51 17.12 -0.94
C ALA A 197 6.30 15.78 -1.64
N ARG A 198 7.40 15.13 -2.09
CA ARG A 198 7.33 13.78 -2.67
C ARG A 198 6.78 12.76 -1.69
N PHE A 199 7.29 12.75 -0.45
CA PHE A 199 6.84 11.81 0.57
C PHE A 199 5.34 11.93 0.85
N TYR A 200 4.81 13.16 0.91
CA TYR A 200 3.38 13.42 1.05
C TYR A 200 2.55 12.84 -0.09
N ARG A 201 2.94 13.13 -1.33
CA ARG A 201 2.20 12.66 -2.51
C ARG A 201 2.24 11.14 -2.64
N ASP A 202 3.40 10.52 -2.39
CA ASP A 202 3.59 9.08 -2.55
C ASP A 202 2.88 8.29 -1.44
N THR A 203 2.95 8.74 -0.19
CA THR A 203 2.33 8.03 0.94
C THR A 203 0.81 8.07 0.92
N ARG A 204 0.21 9.05 0.23
CA ARG A 204 -1.24 9.17 0.11
C ARG A 204 -1.92 7.93 -0.49
N LEU A 205 -1.22 7.18 -1.35
CA LEU A 205 -1.76 5.99 -2.01
C LEU A 205 -2.15 4.87 -1.02
N TRP A 206 -1.42 4.72 0.09
CA TRP A 206 -1.55 3.52 0.95
C TRP A 206 -2.87 3.42 1.70
N SER A 207 -3.61 4.51 1.86
CA SER A 207 -5.00 4.45 2.35
C SER A 207 -6.04 4.11 1.26
N ILE A 208 -5.61 3.88 0.01
CA ILE A 208 -6.46 3.58 -1.15
C ILE A 208 -6.10 2.21 -1.75
N GLY A 209 -4.83 2.05 -2.18
CA GLY A 209 -4.31 0.82 -2.77
C GLY A 209 -4.27 -0.36 -1.79
N GLY A 210 -4.32 -1.60 -2.29
CA GLY A 210 -4.36 -2.82 -1.46
C GLY A 210 -5.65 -2.99 -0.65
N GLY A 211 -6.67 -2.17 -0.95
CA GLY A 211 -7.95 -2.07 -0.24
C GLY A 211 -8.03 -0.82 0.62
N ALA A 212 -9.01 0.05 0.38
CA ALA A 212 -9.15 1.32 1.09
C ALA A 212 -9.30 1.16 2.62
N ASP A 213 -9.04 2.23 3.38
CA ASP A 213 -9.20 2.24 4.84
C ASP A 213 -10.58 1.73 5.27
N GLU A 214 -11.64 2.11 4.56
CA GLU A 214 -13.02 1.71 4.83
C GLU A 214 -13.24 0.21 4.63
N VAL A 215 -12.53 -0.40 3.69
CA VAL A 215 -12.55 -1.86 3.48
C VAL A 215 -11.92 -2.54 4.69
N MET A 216 -10.77 -2.05 5.16
CA MET A 216 -10.11 -2.61 6.35
C MET A 216 -10.98 -2.46 7.60
N LEU A 217 -11.60 -1.29 7.77
CA LEU A 217 -12.53 -1.03 8.87
C LEU A 217 -13.74 -1.97 8.82
N ARG A 218 -14.35 -2.17 7.64
CA ARG A 218 -15.46 -3.11 7.48
C ARG A 218 -15.04 -4.54 7.81
N THR A 219 -13.86 -4.97 7.36
CA THR A 219 -13.30 -6.29 7.68
C THR A 219 -13.09 -6.45 9.18
N LEU A 220 -12.50 -5.47 9.85
CA LEU A 220 -12.32 -5.51 11.31
C LEU A 220 -13.64 -5.46 12.07
N ALA A 221 -14.62 -4.68 11.60
CA ALA A 221 -15.94 -4.62 12.20
C ALA A 221 -16.63 -6.00 12.18
N ARG A 222 -16.54 -6.73 11.07
CA ARG A 222 -17.01 -8.12 10.98
C ARG A 222 -16.23 -9.06 11.90
N MET A 223 -14.89 -9.04 11.84
CA MET A 223 -14.05 -9.90 12.68
C MET A 223 -14.27 -9.70 14.18
N ASN A 224 -14.63 -8.49 14.59
CA ASN A 224 -14.90 -8.16 15.99
C ASN A 224 -16.39 -8.35 16.37
N GLY A 225 -17.24 -8.82 15.46
CA GLY A 225 -18.68 -9.01 15.72
C GLY A 225 -19.48 -7.70 15.90
N ILE A 226 -18.94 -6.57 15.45
CA ILE A 226 -19.62 -5.25 15.54
C ILE A 226 -20.77 -5.17 14.51
N ILE A 227 -20.58 -5.81 13.35
CA ILE A 227 -21.60 -5.94 12.31
C ILE A 227 -21.73 -7.41 11.92
N GLY A 228 -22.92 -7.82 11.48
CA GLY A 228 -23.17 -9.17 10.96
C GLY A 228 -22.45 -9.45 9.64
N ASP A 229 -22.60 -10.69 9.17
CA ASP A 229 -22.03 -11.18 7.91
C ASP A 229 -22.52 -10.38 6.68
#